data_AF-Q758S2-F1
#
_entry.id   AF-Q758S2-F1
#
_cell.length_a   1.000
_cell.length_b   1.000
_cell.length_c   1.000
_cell.angle_alpha   90.00
_cell.angle_beta   90.00
_cell.angle_gamma   90.00
#
_symmetry.space_group_name_H-M   'P 1'
#
loop_
_entity.id
_entity.type
_entity.pdbx_description
1 polymer ?
#
loop_
_entity_poly.entity_id
_entity_poly.type
_entity_poly.pdbx_seq_one_letter_code
_entity_poly.pdbx_strand_id
1 'polypeptide(L)'
;MVAKKRTQLRAKAMRQRRNSSEAMETEELPPDPKAFLHQLRESKREKQLNRSQSFLNRLRDQAGNGGISKSALRRRKKRMKEELKPRMEDLLTSLKEEGVLEEDESGELAAVTGVTAITASNGYSGLHDTAEACGTVRIRKNEPSIRTQRGAKLLTTKEQERFTKVISNERFRSSPFETLREIIKSRK
;
A
#
# COMPACT_ATOMS: atom_id res chain seq x y z
N MET A 1 -35.47 -3.95 9.69
CA MET A 1 -36.43 -3.48 8.65
C MET A 1 -35.66 -3.16 7.37
N VAL A 2 -35.71 -4.02 6.36
CA VAL A 2 -34.97 -3.82 5.09
C VAL A 2 -35.82 -3.00 4.12
N ALA A 3 -35.34 -1.81 3.75
CA ALA A 3 -36.05 -0.85 2.91
C ALA A 3 -36.29 -1.39 1.48
N LYS A 4 -37.48 -1.94 1.23
CA LYS A 4 -37.98 -2.29 -0.10
C LYS A 4 -38.39 -1.02 -0.88
N LYS A 5 -37.42 -0.25 -1.43
CA LYS A 5 -37.73 0.98 -2.21
C LYS A 5 -37.07 1.09 -3.60
N ARG A 6 -36.50 0.02 -4.18
CA ARG A 6 -35.72 0.15 -5.44
C ARG A 6 -36.43 -0.27 -6.75
N THR A 7 -37.60 -0.89 -6.71
CA THR A 7 -38.21 -1.52 -7.92
C THR A 7 -39.40 -0.78 -8.53
N GLN A 8 -39.93 0.27 -7.89
CA GLN A 8 -41.16 0.92 -8.35
C GLN A 8 -41.00 1.68 -9.69
N LEU A 9 -39.83 2.25 -10.00
CA LEU A 9 -39.64 3.00 -11.25
C LEU A 9 -39.64 2.10 -12.50
N ARG A 10 -39.04 0.90 -12.43
CA ARG A 10 -39.07 -0.05 -13.57
C ARG A 10 -40.48 -0.57 -13.82
N ALA A 11 -41.24 -0.85 -12.77
CA ALA A 11 -42.63 -1.28 -12.89
C ALA A 11 -43.51 -0.17 -13.51
N LYS A 12 -43.25 1.10 -13.16
CA LYS A 12 -43.97 2.26 -13.73
C LYS A 12 -43.69 2.45 -15.23
N ALA A 13 -42.43 2.31 -15.67
CA ALA A 13 -42.06 2.45 -17.09
C ALA A 13 -42.64 1.34 -17.98
N MET A 14 -42.72 0.10 -17.48
CA MET A 14 -43.30 -1.02 -18.25
C MET A 14 -44.81 -0.85 -18.47
N ARG A 15 -45.53 -0.25 -17.52
CA ARG A 15 -46.96 0.04 -17.69
C ARG A 15 -47.23 1.08 -18.77
N GLN A 16 -46.37 2.10 -18.89
CA GLN A 16 -46.54 3.15 -19.90
C GLN A 16 -46.38 2.62 -21.33
N ARG A 17 -45.51 1.63 -21.55
CA ARG A 17 -45.34 0.99 -22.88
C ARG A 17 -46.51 0.11 -23.30
N ARG A 18 -47.26 -0.48 -22.37
CA ARG A 18 -48.42 -1.31 -22.71
C ARG A 18 -49.61 -0.50 -23.21
N ASN A 19 -49.73 0.76 -22.81
CA ASN A 19 -50.84 1.62 -23.24
C ASN A 19 -50.61 2.27 -24.62
N SER A 20 -49.41 2.13 -25.20
CA SER A 20 -49.08 2.78 -26.49
C SER A 20 -49.01 1.79 -27.66
N SER A 21 -49.46 0.54 -27.50
CA SER A 21 -49.42 -0.47 -28.57
C SER A 21 -50.73 -0.63 -29.34
N GLU A 22 -51.77 0.14 -29.00
CA GLU A 22 -53.01 0.17 -29.77
C GLU A 22 -52.99 1.40 -30.69
N ALA A 23 -52.96 1.13 -32.00
CA ALA A 23 -53.17 2.07 -33.11
C ALA A 23 -52.17 3.23 -33.24
N MET A 24 -51.09 3.03 -34.01
CA MET A 24 -50.53 4.12 -34.80
C MET A 24 -50.48 3.70 -36.25
N GLU A 25 -51.39 4.31 -37.00
CA GLU A 25 -51.47 4.31 -38.45
C GLU A 25 -50.11 4.73 -39.04
N THR A 26 -49.74 4.05 -40.12
CA THR A 26 -48.56 4.35 -40.94
C THR A 26 -48.78 5.68 -41.67
N GLU A 27 -48.69 6.79 -40.95
CA GLU A 27 -48.43 8.07 -41.58
C GLU A 27 -46.96 8.10 -41.99
N GLU A 28 -46.72 8.27 -43.30
CA GLU A 28 -45.39 8.44 -43.88
C GLU A 28 -44.78 9.74 -43.34
N LEU A 29 -44.08 9.61 -42.21
CA LEU A 29 -43.33 10.72 -41.64
C LEU A 29 -42.25 11.17 -42.64
N PRO A 30 -42.09 12.49 -42.85
CA PRO A 30 -41.07 13.01 -43.75
C PRO A 30 -39.67 12.58 -43.29
N PRO A 31 -38.72 12.41 -44.22
CA PRO A 31 -37.38 11.91 -43.92
C PRO A 31 -36.68 12.85 -42.93
N ASP A 32 -36.59 12.43 -41.67
CA ASP A 32 -35.90 13.20 -40.63
C ASP A 32 -34.40 13.22 -40.96
N PRO A 33 -33.77 14.39 -41.19
CA PRO A 33 -32.34 14.49 -41.44
C PRO A 33 -31.49 13.95 -40.28
N LYS A 34 -32.10 13.73 -39.11
CA LYS A 34 -31.46 13.15 -37.91
C LYS A 34 -31.89 11.71 -37.62
N ALA A 35 -32.49 10.99 -38.57
CA ALA A 35 -32.87 9.58 -38.38
C ALA A 35 -31.71 8.69 -37.86
N PHE A 36 -30.47 8.98 -38.28
CA PHE A 36 -29.27 8.27 -37.81
C PHE A 36 -28.87 8.59 -36.37
N LEU A 37 -29.39 9.66 -35.76
CA LEU A 37 -29.13 10.00 -34.36
C LEU A 37 -29.73 8.96 -33.40
N HIS A 38 -30.82 8.32 -33.82
CA HIS A 38 -31.49 7.26 -33.05
C HIS A 38 -30.97 5.86 -33.35
N GLN A 39 -30.16 5.69 -34.40
CA GLN A 39 -29.49 4.44 -34.64
C GLN A 39 -28.39 4.26 -33.59
N LEU A 40 -28.50 3.15 -32.85
CA LEU A 40 -27.47 2.74 -31.92
C LEU A 40 -26.18 2.50 -32.71
N ARG A 41 -25.19 3.37 -32.52
CA ARG A 41 -23.88 3.32 -33.20
C ARG A 41 -23.16 1.96 -33.10
N GLU A 42 -23.49 1.20 -32.07
CA GLU A 42 -22.88 -0.09 -31.76
C GLU A 42 -23.96 -1.08 -31.33
N SER A 43 -23.77 -2.33 -31.74
CA SER A 43 -24.70 -3.42 -31.41
C SER A 43 -24.70 -3.71 -29.90
N LYS A 44 -25.77 -4.31 -29.38
CA LYS A 44 -25.84 -4.70 -27.95
C LYS A 44 -24.70 -5.64 -27.55
N ARG A 45 -24.29 -6.53 -28.46
CA ARG A 45 -23.18 -7.48 -28.26
C ARG A 45 -21.85 -6.75 -28.12
N GLU A 46 -21.61 -5.78 -29.00
CA GLU A 46 -20.42 -4.93 -28.98
C GLU A 46 -20.37 -4.08 -27.70
N LYS A 47 -21.49 -3.47 -27.28
CA LYS A 47 -21.60 -2.78 -25.99
C LYS A 47 -21.20 -3.66 -24.80
N GLN A 48 -21.63 -4.92 -24.82
CA GLN A 48 -21.31 -5.86 -23.74
C GLN A 48 -19.82 -6.23 -23.75
N LEU A 49 -19.22 -6.40 -24.93
CA LEU A 49 -17.78 -6.64 -25.08
C LEU A 49 -16.96 -5.41 -24.68
N ASN A 50 -17.32 -4.21 -25.12
CA ASN A 50 -16.68 -2.96 -24.73
C ASN A 50 -16.76 -2.75 -23.21
N ARG A 51 -17.89 -3.11 -22.60
CA ARG A 51 -18.07 -3.06 -21.14
C ARG A 51 -17.21 -4.08 -20.40
N SER A 52 -17.07 -5.31 -20.90
CA SER A 52 -16.21 -6.31 -20.25
C SER A 52 -14.73 -5.95 -20.41
N GLN A 53 -14.31 -5.49 -21.59
CA GLN A 53 -12.94 -5.04 -21.85
C GLN A 53 -12.57 -3.81 -21.00
N SER A 54 -13.43 -2.79 -20.92
CA SER A 54 -13.19 -1.62 -20.07
C SER A 54 -13.10 -1.98 -18.59
N PHE A 55 -13.86 -2.98 -18.13
CA PHE A 55 -13.74 -3.50 -16.76
C PHE A 55 -12.40 -4.22 -16.53
N LEU A 56 -11.98 -5.07 -17.48
CA LEU A 56 -10.68 -5.75 -17.41
C LEU A 56 -9.50 -4.76 -17.44
N ASN A 57 -9.58 -3.71 -18.26
CA ASN A 57 -8.57 -2.66 -18.30
C ASN A 57 -8.49 -1.94 -16.95
N ARG A 58 -9.64 -1.59 -16.35
CA ARG A 58 -9.66 -1.04 -14.98
C ARG A 58 -9.04 -1.98 -13.95
N LEU A 59 -9.27 -3.29 -14.05
CA LEU A 59 -8.63 -4.27 -13.16
C LEU A 59 -7.11 -4.34 -13.38
N ARG A 60 -6.65 -4.31 -14.63
CA ARG A 60 -5.22 -4.33 -14.98
C ARG A 60 -4.52 -3.06 -14.48
N ASP A 61 -5.10 -1.89 -14.73
CA ASP A 61 -4.59 -0.61 -14.23
C ASP A 61 -4.59 -0.58 -12.69
N GLN A 62 -5.61 -1.21 -12.08
CA GLN A 62 -5.72 -1.33 -10.64
C GLN A 62 -4.67 -2.27 -10.03
N ALA A 63 -4.37 -3.39 -10.70
CA ALA A 63 -3.36 -4.35 -10.29
C ALA A 63 -1.93 -3.82 -10.48
N GLY A 64 -1.72 -3.02 -11.52
CA GLY A 64 -0.39 -2.60 -11.98
C GLY A 64 0.41 -1.77 -10.99
N ASN A 65 -0.17 -0.73 -10.36
CA ASN A 65 0.57 0.10 -9.38
C ASN A 65 -0.28 1.11 -8.57
N GLY A 66 -1.60 1.21 -8.77
CA GLY A 66 -2.36 2.36 -8.22
C GLY A 66 -3.79 2.10 -7.74
N GLY A 67 -4.37 0.92 -7.93
CA GLY A 67 -5.80 0.73 -7.66
C GLY A 67 -6.16 0.02 -6.36
N ILE A 68 -5.20 -0.38 -5.53
CA ILE A 68 -5.57 -0.90 -4.20
C ILE A 68 -6.13 0.28 -3.40
N SER A 69 -7.42 0.22 -3.07
CA SER A 69 -8.07 1.27 -2.28
C SER A 69 -7.33 1.48 -0.96
N LYS A 70 -7.34 2.73 -0.45
CA LYS A 70 -6.71 3.05 0.84
C LYS A 70 -7.19 2.13 1.96
N SER A 71 -8.46 1.71 1.94
CA SER A 71 -9.03 0.78 2.92
C SER A 71 -8.47 -0.64 2.77
N ALA A 72 -8.26 -1.15 1.55
CA ALA A 72 -7.63 -2.44 1.33
C ALA A 72 -6.17 -2.46 1.80
N LEU A 73 -5.40 -1.40 1.54
CA LEU A 73 -4.02 -1.26 2.07
C LEU A 73 -4.00 -1.22 3.60
N ARG A 74 -4.94 -0.49 4.24
CA ARG A 74 -5.07 -0.46 5.70
C ARG A 74 -5.40 -1.83 6.28
N ARG A 75 -6.32 -2.57 5.66
CA ARG A 75 -6.66 -3.95 6.06
C ARG A 75 -5.47 -4.89 5.92
N ARG A 76 -4.73 -4.82 4.80
CA ARG A 76 -3.50 -5.61 4.61
C ARG A 76 -2.46 -5.31 5.68
N LYS A 77 -2.18 -4.02 5.95
CA LYS A 77 -1.24 -3.62 7.02
C LYS A 77 -1.70 -4.11 8.40
N LYS A 78 -3.01 -4.09 8.69
CA LYS A 78 -3.55 -4.59 9.96
C LYS A 78 -3.34 -6.11 10.10
N ARG A 79 -3.60 -6.90 9.06
CA ARG A 79 -3.32 -8.36 9.07
C ARG A 79 -1.84 -8.67 9.30
N MET A 80 -0.94 -8.03 8.54
CA MET A 80 0.50 -8.22 8.72
C MET A 80 0.94 -7.85 10.16
N LYS A 81 0.36 -6.80 10.75
CA LYS A 81 0.64 -6.42 12.13
C LYS A 81 0.07 -7.43 13.14
N GLU A 82 -1.07 -8.05 12.86
CA GLU A 82 -1.68 -9.09 13.69
C GLU A 82 -0.94 -10.43 13.60
N GLU A 83 -0.30 -10.71 12.47
CA GLU A 83 0.61 -11.85 12.27
C GLU A 83 1.94 -11.63 12.99
N LEU A 84 2.47 -10.40 12.99
CA LEU A 84 3.73 -10.04 13.66
C LEU A 84 3.62 -9.83 15.17
N LYS A 85 2.40 -9.80 15.73
CA LYS A 85 2.25 -9.72 17.20
C LYS A 85 2.73 -11.05 17.78
N PRO A 86 3.50 -11.05 18.89
CA PRO A 86 3.85 -12.27 19.58
C PRO A 86 2.55 -12.98 19.98
N ARG A 87 2.24 -14.09 19.32
CA ARG A 87 1.16 -14.96 19.74
C ARG A 87 1.75 -15.85 20.81
N MET A 88 1.70 -15.40 22.06
CA MET A 88 2.26 -16.15 23.19
C MET A 88 1.69 -17.57 23.25
N GLU A 89 0.42 -17.74 22.91
CA GLU A 89 -0.22 -19.06 22.78
C GLU A 89 0.46 -19.92 21.72
N ASP A 90 0.77 -19.35 20.55
CA ASP A 90 1.46 -20.03 19.43
C ASP A 90 2.91 -20.38 19.80
N LEU A 91 3.60 -19.51 20.54
CA LEU A 91 4.93 -19.79 21.08
C LEU A 91 4.92 -20.91 22.12
N LEU A 92 3.93 -20.92 23.01
CA LEU A 92 3.78 -22.00 24.00
C LEU A 92 3.42 -23.32 23.33
N THR A 93 2.58 -23.32 22.29
CA THR A 93 2.31 -24.52 21.50
C THR A 93 3.54 -24.96 20.72
N SER A 94 4.29 -24.05 20.10
CA SER A 94 5.55 -24.38 19.41
C SER A 94 6.60 -24.95 20.37
N LEU A 95 6.74 -24.41 21.59
CA LEU A 95 7.68 -24.92 22.60
C LEU A 95 7.28 -26.29 23.16
N LYS A 96 5.98 -26.54 23.29
CA LYS A 96 5.44 -27.86 23.61
C LYS A 96 5.67 -28.86 22.46
N GLU A 97 5.42 -28.45 21.22
CA GLU A 97 5.68 -29.26 20.02
C GLU A 97 7.17 -29.56 19.82
N GLU A 98 8.04 -28.62 20.18
CA GLU A 98 9.50 -28.79 20.14
C GLU A 98 10.03 -29.66 21.30
N GLY A 99 9.17 -30.05 22.26
CA GLY A 99 9.56 -30.89 23.40
C GLY A 99 10.41 -30.17 24.44
N VAL A 100 10.42 -28.83 24.44
CA VAL A 100 11.09 -28.03 25.50
C VAL A 100 10.24 -28.00 26.77
N LEU A 101 8.92 -28.10 26.62
CA LEU A 101 7.97 -28.14 27.71
C LEU A 101 7.32 -29.54 27.76
N GLU A 102 7.95 -30.47 28.47
CA GLU A 102 7.31 -31.74 28.84
C GLU A 102 5.98 -31.44 29.55
N GLU A 103 4.91 -32.15 29.17
CA GLU A 103 3.58 -32.01 29.75
C GLU A 103 3.51 -32.69 31.12
N ASP A 104 4.42 -32.35 32.03
CA ASP A 104 4.46 -32.98 33.34
C ASP A 104 3.66 -32.17 34.36
N GLU A 105 2.64 -32.87 34.81
CA GLU A 105 1.68 -32.51 35.82
C GLU A 105 2.37 -32.19 37.16
N SER A 106 1.96 -31.08 37.77
CA SER A 106 1.68 -31.00 39.20
C SER A 106 2.67 -31.67 40.16
N GLY A 107 3.81 -31.05 40.48
CA GLY A 107 4.52 -31.43 41.70
C GLY A 107 5.96 -30.96 41.81
N GLU A 108 6.22 -30.20 42.88
CA GLU A 108 7.54 -30.00 43.48
C GLU A 108 8.53 -29.10 42.71
N LEU A 109 8.35 -27.82 43.02
CA LEU A 109 9.28 -26.70 42.83
C LEU A 109 10.61 -26.95 43.56
N ALA A 110 11.46 -27.82 43.03
CA ALA A 110 12.84 -27.99 43.46
C ALA A 110 13.81 -27.47 42.39
N ALA A 111 14.28 -26.24 42.62
CA ALA A 111 15.60 -25.75 42.23
C ALA A 111 16.02 -25.84 40.75
N VAL A 112 15.65 -24.85 39.95
CA VAL A 112 16.60 -24.21 39.01
C VAL A 112 16.38 -22.70 39.04
N THR A 113 16.81 -22.06 40.13
CA THR A 113 16.92 -20.59 40.24
C THR A 113 18.10 -20.10 39.39
N GLY A 114 17.97 -20.26 38.07
CA GLY A 114 18.92 -19.76 37.06
C GLY A 114 18.27 -18.78 36.08
N VAL A 115 16.99 -18.45 36.26
CA VAL A 115 16.33 -17.41 35.45
C VAL A 115 16.60 -16.07 36.11
N THR A 116 17.66 -15.43 35.65
CA THR A 116 18.04 -14.06 36.00
C THR A 116 16.83 -13.16 35.98
N ALA A 117 16.45 -12.64 37.15
CA ALA A 117 15.38 -11.67 37.28
C ALA A 117 15.66 -10.48 36.35
N ILE A 118 14.83 -10.32 35.33
CA ILE A 118 14.89 -9.18 34.41
C ILE A 118 14.43 -7.95 35.21
N THR A 119 15.38 -7.30 35.86
CA THR A 119 15.15 -6.00 36.47
C THR A 119 15.04 -4.99 35.33
N ALA A 120 13.89 -4.31 35.25
CA ALA A 120 13.65 -3.22 34.32
C ALA A 120 14.62 -2.08 34.64
N SER A 121 15.79 -2.09 34.01
CA SER A 121 16.72 -0.97 34.10
C SER A 121 16.21 0.15 33.20
N ASN A 122 15.90 1.30 33.79
CA ASN A 122 15.46 2.52 33.10
C ASN A 122 16.52 3.11 32.12
N GLY A 123 17.68 2.46 31.98
CA GLY A 123 18.79 2.90 31.15
C GLY A 123 18.55 2.84 29.64
N TYR A 124 17.52 2.13 29.17
CA TYR A 124 17.25 1.98 27.73
C TYR A 124 16.20 2.95 27.16
N SER A 125 15.65 3.84 27.97
CA SER A 125 14.69 4.86 27.47
C SER A 125 15.32 5.87 26.50
N GLY A 126 16.65 6.05 26.53
CA GLY A 126 17.38 6.97 25.64
C GLY A 126 17.79 6.39 24.28
N LEU A 127 17.65 5.07 24.04
CA LEU A 127 18.11 4.48 22.78
C LEU A 127 17.19 4.74 21.58
N HIS A 128 15.99 5.29 21.80
CA HIS A 128 15.07 5.56 20.70
C HIS A 128 15.38 6.85 19.90
N ASP A 129 16.32 7.69 20.35
CA ASP A 129 16.73 8.88 19.60
C ASP A 129 18.15 8.81 19.04
N THR A 130 18.95 7.78 19.36
CA THR A 130 20.28 7.63 18.78
C THR A 130 20.27 6.70 17.57
N ALA A 131 19.64 7.16 16.48
CA ALA A 131 19.98 6.73 15.12
C ALA A 131 21.42 7.17 14.70
N GLU A 132 22.26 7.54 15.67
CA GLU A 132 23.65 7.96 15.51
C GLU A 132 24.61 6.79 15.30
N ALA A 133 24.20 5.55 15.64
CA ALA A 133 25.11 4.41 15.64
C ALA A 133 25.45 3.84 14.25
N CYS A 134 24.82 4.26 13.16
CA CYS A 134 25.13 3.69 11.84
C CYS A 134 24.97 4.69 10.71
N GLY A 135 25.86 5.69 10.65
CA GLY A 135 26.08 6.49 9.44
C GLY A 135 24.85 7.19 8.85
N THR A 136 23.73 7.24 9.57
CA THR A 136 22.50 7.81 9.03
C THR A 136 22.67 9.32 9.00
N VAL A 137 22.68 9.89 7.80
CA VAL A 137 22.74 11.34 7.60
C VAL A 137 21.51 11.91 8.29
N ARG A 138 21.70 12.69 9.37
CA ARG A 138 20.61 13.35 10.12
C ARG A 138 19.74 14.12 9.12
N ILE A 139 18.56 13.60 8.80
CA ILE A 139 17.64 14.20 7.84
C ILE A 139 17.08 15.46 8.51
N ARG A 140 17.48 16.64 8.02
CA ARG A 140 16.99 17.90 8.60
C ARG A 140 15.53 18.12 8.18
N LYS A 141 14.77 18.80 9.03
CA LYS A 141 13.43 19.28 8.69
C LYS A 141 13.59 20.21 7.46
N ASN A 142 12.84 19.92 6.38
CA ASN A 142 12.86 20.62 5.08
C ASN A 142 13.89 20.13 4.03
N GLU A 143 14.56 19.00 4.23
CA GLU A 143 15.37 18.39 3.16
C GLU A 143 14.52 17.54 2.19
N PRO A 144 14.90 17.47 0.91
CA PRO A 144 14.17 16.66 -0.07
C PRO A 144 14.16 15.18 0.33
N SER A 145 12.97 14.59 0.41
CA SER A 145 12.80 13.21 0.85
C SER A 145 12.92 12.22 -0.31
N ILE A 146 13.73 11.17 -0.12
CA ILE A 146 13.88 10.00 -1.01
C ILE A 146 12.53 9.31 -1.25
N ARG A 147 11.59 9.42 -0.30
CA ARG A 147 10.27 8.80 -0.40
C ARG A 147 9.40 9.39 -1.51
N THR A 148 9.65 10.65 -1.89
CA THR A 148 8.87 11.33 -2.93
C THR A 148 9.64 11.32 -4.24
N GLN A 149 9.01 11.02 -5.38
CA GLN A 149 9.72 10.96 -6.67
C GLN A 149 10.41 12.29 -7.03
N ARG A 150 9.73 13.43 -6.78
CA ARG A 150 10.32 14.76 -6.99
C ARG A 150 11.49 15.03 -6.04
N GLY A 151 11.35 14.68 -4.75
CA GLY A 151 12.43 14.81 -3.77
C GLY A 151 13.62 13.93 -4.10
N ALA A 152 13.41 12.70 -4.53
CA ALA A 152 14.45 11.79 -4.98
C ALA A 152 15.21 12.35 -6.18
N LYS A 153 14.52 12.86 -7.21
CA LYS A 153 15.18 13.53 -8.35
C LYS A 153 16.03 14.72 -7.89
N LEU A 154 15.50 15.59 -7.04
CA LEU A 154 16.26 16.73 -6.52
C LEU A 154 17.46 16.31 -5.65
N LEU A 155 17.34 15.19 -4.92
CA LEU A 155 18.45 14.64 -4.15
C LEU A 155 19.55 14.13 -5.10
N THR A 156 19.19 13.40 -6.16
CA THR A 156 20.17 12.88 -7.13
C THR A 156 20.95 13.99 -7.81
N THR A 157 20.31 15.11 -8.20
CA THR A 157 21.04 16.25 -8.79
C THR A 157 21.99 16.90 -7.79
N LYS A 158 21.55 17.09 -6.54
CA LYS A 158 22.41 17.62 -5.45
C LYS A 158 23.57 16.67 -5.11
N GLU A 159 23.39 15.37 -5.27
CA GLU A 159 24.45 14.39 -5.06
C GLU A 159 25.45 14.40 -6.21
N GLN A 160 25.00 14.53 -7.46
CA GLN A 160 25.87 14.72 -8.63
C GLN A 160 26.73 15.98 -8.49
N GLU A 161 26.15 17.10 -8.06
CA GLU A 161 26.87 18.35 -7.79
C GLU A 161 27.89 18.19 -6.64
N ARG A 162 27.54 17.45 -5.58
CA ARG A 162 28.48 17.17 -4.49
C ARG A 162 29.63 16.26 -4.95
N PHE A 163 29.33 15.26 -5.78
CA PHE A 163 30.29 14.32 -6.30
C PHE A 163 31.31 15.00 -7.23
N THR A 164 30.83 15.86 -8.14
CA THR A 164 31.72 16.64 -9.02
C THR A 164 32.67 17.53 -8.22
N LYS A 165 32.19 18.17 -7.13
CA LYS A 165 33.04 18.94 -6.21
C LYS A 165 34.08 18.09 -5.48
N VAL A 166 33.72 16.89 -5.06
CA VAL A 166 34.67 15.96 -4.41
C VAL A 166 35.75 15.51 -5.40
N ILE A 167 35.37 15.19 -6.64
CA ILE A 167 36.33 14.80 -7.69
C ILE A 167 37.23 15.95 -8.11
N SER A 168 36.77 17.21 -8.07
CA SER A 168 37.64 18.35 -8.40
C SER A 168 38.68 18.65 -7.32
N ASN A 169 38.53 18.16 -6.09
CA ASN A 169 39.47 18.43 -5.00
C ASN A 169 40.78 17.63 -5.19
N GLU A 170 41.90 18.32 -5.31
CA GLU A 170 43.22 17.72 -5.52
C GLU A 170 43.62 16.76 -4.39
N ARG A 171 43.38 17.15 -3.13
CA ARG A 171 43.64 16.31 -1.95
C ARG A 171 42.90 14.98 -2.01
N PHE A 172 41.67 14.99 -2.53
CA PHE A 172 40.87 13.77 -2.68
C PHE A 172 41.38 12.90 -3.83
N ARG A 173 41.89 13.51 -4.92
CA ARG A 173 42.49 12.78 -6.04
C ARG A 173 43.78 12.07 -5.66
N SER A 174 44.63 12.68 -4.82
CA SER A 174 45.89 12.08 -4.38
C SER A 174 45.67 10.93 -3.40
N SER A 175 44.83 11.11 -2.38
CA SER A 175 44.59 10.10 -1.36
C SER A 175 43.11 10.06 -0.90
N PRO A 176 42.22 9.36 -1.64
CA PRO A 176 40.79 9.37 -1.36
C PRO A 176 40.47 8.69 -0.02
N PHE A 177 41.15 7.61 0.33
CA PHE A 177 40.88 6.89 1.58
C PHE A 177 41.42 7.59 2.83
N GLU A 178 42.52 8.34 2.72
CA GLU A 178 43.04 9.13 3.85
C GLU A 178 42.11 10.29 4.16
N THR A 179 41.73 11.05 3.14
CA THR A 179 40.75 12.15 3.29
C THR A 179 39.42 11.64 3.86
N LEU A 180 38.92 10.48 3.43
CA LEU A 180 37.73 9.88 4.02
C LEU A 180 37.92 9.46 5.48
N ARG A 181 39.07 8.86 5.82
CA ARG A 181 39.41 8.50 7.21
C ARG A 181 39.47 9.73 8.11
N GLU A 182 40.06 10.82 7.63
CA GLU A 182 40.10 12.11 8.33
C GLU A 182 38.70 12.68 8.55
N ILE A 183 37.85 12.70 7.52
CA ILE A 183 36.46 13.19 7.63
C ILE A 183 35.61 12.35 8.58
N ILE A 184 35.79 11.03 8.58
CA ILE A 184 35.08 10.14 9.51
C ILE A 184 35.56 10.39 10.94
N LYS A 185 36.87 10.56 11.14
CA LYS A 185 37.46 10.87 12.45
C LYS A 185 36.99 12.23 12.97
N SER A 186 36.80 13.24 12.10
CA SER A 186 36.28 14.55 12.49
C SER A 186 34.77 14.57 12.76
N ARG A 187 34.03 13.51 12.38
CA ARG A 187 32.57 13.38 12.59
C ARG A 187 32.20 12.57 13.83
N LYS A 188 33.12 11.75 14.34
CA LYS A 188 32.98 11.07 15.63
C LYS A 188 33.23 12.06 16.75
#